data_AF-G1X7D3-F1
#
_entry.id   AF-G1X7D3-F1
#
_cell.length_a   1.000
_cell.length_b   1.000
_cell.length_c   1.000
_cell.angle_alpha   90.00
_cell.angle_beta   90.00
_cell.angle_gamma   90.00
#
_symmetry.space_group_name_H-M   'P 1'
#
loop_
_entity.id
_entity.type
_entity.pdbx_description
1 polymer ?
#
loop_
_entity_poly.entity_id
_entity_poly.type
_entity_poly.pdbx_seq_one_letter_code
_entity_poly.pdbx_strand_id
1 'polypeptide(L)'
;MFHLFPALLMFLDLVLLSPPWTIKALPAFGLSSSIAIGYWMWVNYCYSFNGFYPYPIFEILDTPKRAMLFGGSAVTMALMTLVLKWAYGILNGVEVLEVAGKPYMPKDKKKA
;
A
#
# COMPACT_ATOMS: atom_id res chain seq x y z
N MET A 1 -9.06 -18.94 -5.86
CA MET A 1 -8.39 -18.93 -7.18
C MET A 1 -8.42 -17.54 -7.83
N PHE A 2 -9.57 -16.84 -7.86
CA PHE A 2 -9.70 -15.51 -8.50
C PHE A 2 -8.74 -14.42 -7.98
N HIS A 3 -8.40 -14.43 -6.68
CA HIS A 3 -7.47 -13.45 -6.09
C HIS A 3 -6.01 -13.93 -6.01
N LEU A 4 -5.78 -15.23 -6.20
CA LEU A 4 -4.45 -15.83 -6.00
C LEU A 4 -3.52 -15.50 -7.18
N PHE A 5 -3.96 -15.78 -8.41
CA PHE A 5 -3.15 -15.53 -9.60
C PHE A 5 -2.81 -14.03 -9.76
N PRO A 6 -3.75 -13.08 -9.63
CA PRO A 6 -3.41 -11.67 -9.69
C PRO A 6 -2.39 -11.25 -8.62
N ALA A 7 -2.54 -11.74 -7.38
CA ALA A 7 -1.62 -11.42 -6.30
C ALA A 7 -0.22 -11.99 -6.52
N LEU A 8 -0.11 -13.24 -7.01
CA LEU A 8 1.18 -13.88 -7.32
C LEU A 8 1.90 -13.17 -8.46
N LEU A 9 1.18 -12.85 -9.54
CA LEU A 9 1.77 -12.15 -10.68
C LEU A 9 2.23 -10.74 -10.29
N MET A 10 1.42 -10.01 -9.51
CA MET A 10 1.81 -8.71 -8.98
C MET A 10 3.02 -8.81 -8.05
N PHE A 11 3.09 -9.84 -7.20
CA PHE A 11 4.27 -10.08 -6.37
C PHE A 11 5.53 -10.29 -7.21
N LEU A 12 5.47 -11.17 -8.22
CA LEU A 12 6.60 -11.44 -9.11
C LEU A 12 7.04 -10.19 -9.87
N ASP A 13 6.10 -9.42 -10.39
CA ASP A 13 6.39 -8.15 -11.07
C ASP A 13 7.11 -7.17 -10.14
N LEU A 14 6.60 -6.99 -8.92
CA LEU A 14 7.18 -6.06 -7.93
C LEU A 14 8.58 -6.47 -7.47
N VAL A 15 8.88 -7.77 -7.38
CA VAL A 15 10.18 -8.24 -6.87
C VAL A 15 11.23 -8.49 -7.95
N LEU A 16 10.82 -8.73 -9.20
CA LEU A 16 11.76 -9.09 -10.29
C LEU A 16 11.82 -8.06 -11.43
N LEU A 17 10.72 -7.37 -11.75
CA LEU A 17 10.60 -6.60 -12.99
C LEU A 17 10.51 -5.09 -12.77
N SER A 18 9.80 -4.67 -11.72
CA SER A 18 9.54 -3.26 -11.45
C SER A 18 10.70 -2.56 -10.73
N PRO A 19 10.99 -1.28 -11.05
CA PRO A 19 11.99 -0.51 -10.34
C PRO A 19 11.58 -0.27 -8.88
N PRO A 20 12.55 -0.23 -7.94
CA PRO A 20 12.23 -0.14 -6.52
C PRO A 20 11.69 1.24 -6.12
N TRP A 21 10.51 1.23 -5.50
CA TRP A 21 9.90 2.30 -4.68
C TRP A 21 10.15 3.74 -5.17
N THR A 22 9.46 4.13 -6.25
CA THR A 22 9.56 5.48 -6.85
C THR A 22 9.20 6.62 -5.88
N ILE A 23 8.36 6.37 -4.88
CA ILE A 23 7.88 7.37 -3.92
C ILE A 23 8.47 7.10 -2.53
N LYS A 24 9.04 8.14 -1.91
CA LYS A 24 9.57 8.07 -0.53
C LYS A 24 8.44 7.79 0.48
N ALA A 25 8.80 7.24 1.63
CA ALA A 25 7.82 6.82 2.65
C ALA A 25 6.90 7.97 3.10
N LEU A 26 7.45 9.16 3.35
CA LEU A 26 6.67 10.31 3.82
C LEU A 26 5.62 10.81 2.80
N PRO A 27 5.99 11.11 1.53
CA PRO A 27 4.99 11.47 0.52
C PRO A 27 4.00 10.33 0.23
N ALA A 28 4.41 9.06 0.28
CA ALA A 28 3.50 7.92 0.12
C ALA A 28 2.46 7.86 1.25
N PHE A 29 2.88 8.09 2.49
CA PHE A 29 1.98 8.14 3.64
C PHE A 29 1.01 9.32 3.56
N GLY A 30 1.50 10.51 3.22
CA GLY A 30 0.66 11.70 3.05
C GLY A 30 -0.39 11.51 1.95
N LEU A 31 0.01 10.99 0.81
CA LEU A 31 -0.91 10.68 -0.30
C LEU A 31 -1.97 9.66 0.12
N SER A 32 -1.56 8.55 0.72
CA SER A 32 -2.47 7.49 1.16
C SER A 32 -3.47 7.99 2.21
N SER A 33 -2.99 8.77 3.18
CA SER A 33 -3.84 9.35 4.23
C SER A 33 -4.85 10.35 3.67
N SER A 34 -4.42 11.19 2.72
CA SER A 34 -5.30 12.18 2.08
C SER A 34 -6.44 11.50 1.33
N ILE A 35 -6.13 10.43 0.58
CA ILE A 35 -7.14 9.63 -0.13
C ILE A 35 -8.09 8.93 0.85
N ALA A 36 -7.55 8.33 1.92
CA ALA A 36 -8.37 7.63 2.92
C ALA A 36 -9.35 8.57 3.63
N ILE A 37 -8.90 9.76 4.04
CA ILE A 37 -9.74 10.79 4.67
C ILE A 37 -10.77 11.32 3.66
N GLY A 38 -10.35 11.61 2.43
CA GLY A 38 -11.26 12.03 1.35
C GLY A 38 -12.38 11.03 1.10
N TYR A 39 -12.02 9.74 1.00
CA TYR A 39 -12.98 8.66 0.83
C TYR A 39 -13.91 8.52 2.03
N TRP A 40 -13.40 8.62 3.26
CA TRP A 40 -14.23 8.63 4.48
C TRP A 40 -15.27 9.77 4.47
N MET A 41 -14.85 10.99 4.11
CA MET A 41 -15.77 12.13 4.00
C MET A 41 -16.84 11.88 2.92
N TRP A 42 -16.41 11.39 1.76
CA TRP A 42 -17.31 11.12 0.63
C TRP A 42 -18.38 10.08 0.97
N VAL A 43 -18.04 8.96 1.61
CA VAL A 43 -19.04 7.93 1.94
C VAL A 43 -20.07 8.43 2.95
N ASN A 44 -19.67 9.26 3.92
CA ASN A 44 -20.60 9.86 4.89
C ASN A 44 -21.47 10.95 4.25
N TYR A 45 -20.92 11.71 3.31
CA TYR A 45 -21.69 12.64 2.50
C TYR A 45 -22.74 11.89 1.67
N CYS A 46 -22.38 10.83 0.95
CA CYS A 46 -23.35 10.02 0.21
C CYS A 46 -24.46 9.45 1.12
N TYR A 47 -24.10 8.98 2.32
CA TYR A 47 -25.08 8.48 3.29
C TYR A 47 -26.09 9.57 3.71
N SER A 48 -25.68 10.83 3.86
CA SER A 48 -26.60 11.90 4.26
C SER A 48 -27.66 12.23 3.20
N PHE A 49 -27.40 11.94 1.92
CA PHE A 49 -28.39 12.14 0.85
C PHE A 49 -29.18 10.88 0.53
N ASN A 50 -28.52 9.73 0.52
CA ASN A 50 -29.10 8.47 0.04
C ASN A 50 -29.76 7.66 1.16
N GLY A 51 -29.34 7.84 2.41
CA GLY A 51 -29.77 7.03 3.55
C GLY A 51 -29.17 5.62 3.60
N PHE A 52 -28.28 5.27 2.67
CA PHE A 52 -27.58 3.97 2.64
C PHE A 52 -26.11 4.15 2.27
N TYR A 53 -25.25 3.23 2.73
CA TYR A 53 -23.83 3.25 2.39
C TYR A 53 -23.57 2.51 1.06
N PRO A 54 -22.58 2.94 0.24
CA PRO A 54 -22.23 2.23 -1.00
C PRO A 54 -21.78 0.77 -0.77
N TYR A 55 -21.29 0.48 0.44
CA TYR A 55 -20.85 -0.84 0.85
C TYR A 55 -21.68 -1.30 2.07
N PRO A 56 -22.47 -2.38 1.96
CA PRO A 56 -23.34 -2.84 3.04
C PRO A 56 -22.62 -3.12 4.36
N ILE A 57 -21.33 -3.50 4.31
CA ILE A 57 -20.53 -3.70 5.52
C ILE A 57 -20.45 -2.43 6.40
N PHE A 58 -20.56 -1.23 5.82
CA PHE A 58 -20.59 -0.01 6.62
C PHE A 58 -21.89 0.12 7.39
N GLU A 59 -23.03 -0.36 6.91
CA GLU A 59 -24.29 -0.35 7.68
C GLU A 59 -24.22 -1.29 8.89
N ILE A 60 -23.53 -2.42 8.74
CA ILE A 60 -23.37 -3.43 9.80
C ILE A 60 -22.41 -2.94 10.89
N LEU A 61 -21.43 -2.12 10.54
CA LEU A 61 -20.40 -1.64 11.46
C LEU A 61 -20.76 -0.26 12.02
N ASP A 62 -20.60 -0.09 13.33
CA ASP A 62 -20.63 1.24 13.96
C ASP A 62 -19.38 2.06 13.60
N THR A 63 -19.42 3.37 13.88
CA THR A 63 -18.32 4.30 13.53
C THR A 63 -16.96 3.86 14.07
N PRO A 64 -16.81 3.41 15.34
CA PRO A 64 -15.54 2.88 15.83
C PRO A 64 -15.05 1.65 15.06
N LYS A 65 -15.93 0.69 14.73
CA LYS A 65 -15.56 -0.48 13.94
C LYS A 65 -15.17 -0.12 12.51
N ARG A 66 -15.82 0.90 11.91
CA ARG A 66 -15.41 1.43 10.60
C ARG A 66 -14.03 2.06 10.67
N ALA A 67 -13.75 2.86 11.71
CA ALA A 67 -12.42 3.43 11.93
C ALA A 67 -11.37 2.31 12.11
N MET A 68 -11.71 1.25 12.85
CA MET A 68 -10.86 0.07 13.00
C MET A 68 -10.63 -0.66 11.67
N LEU A 69 -11.67 -0.79 10.82
CA LEU A 69 -11.54 -1.41 9.50
C LEU A 69 -10.56 -0.62 8.61
N PHE A 70 -10.67 0.70 8.58
CA PHE A 70 -9.77 1.57 7.81
C PHE A 70 -8.34 1.54 8.38
N GLY A 71 -8.21 1.72 9.69
CA GLY A 71 -6.91 1.69 10.38
C GLY A 71 -6.22 0.33 10.24
N GLY A 72 -6.95 -0.76 10.43
CA GLY A 72 -6.45 -2.13 10.26
C GLY A 72 -6.01 -2.41 8.83
N SER A 73 -6.73 -1.90 7.83
CA SER A 73 -6.33 -1.99 6.43
C SER A 73 -5.03 -1.23 6.16
N ALA A 74 -4.88 -0.02 6.72
CA ALA A 74 -3.65 0.77 6.61
C ALA A 74 -2.45 0.07 7.25
N VAL A 75 -2.63 -0.53 8.44
CA VAL A 75 -1.60 -1.34 9.11
C VAL A 75 -1.23 -2.56 8.27
N THR A 76 -2.22 -3.29 7.76
CA THR A 76 -2.00 -4.46 6.90
C THR A 76 -1.17 -4.09 5.67
N MET A 77 -1.54 -3.00 4.99
CA MET A 77 -0.80 -2.49 3.84
C MET A 77 0.65 -2.12 4.20
N ALA A 78 0.87 -1.44 5.33
CA ALA A 78 2.20 -1.06 5.78
C ALA A 78 3.07 -2.31 6.07
N LEU A 79 2.52 -3.31 6.76
CA LEU A 79 3.21 -4.57 7.04
C LEU A 79 3.55 -5.32 5.76
N MET A 80 2.60 -5.46 4.83
CA MET A 80 2.86 -6.12 3.55
C MET A 80 3.91 -5.38 2.71
N THR A 81 3.94 -4.04 2.78
CA THR A 81 4.98 -3.23 2.13
C THR A 81 6.36 -3.53 2.71
N LEU A 82 6.50 -3.70 4.02
CA LEU A 82 7.76 -4.08 4.65
C LEU A 82 8.20 -5.49 4.23
N VAL A 83 7.27 -6.44 4.20
CA VAL A 83 7.54 -7.81 3.73
C VAL A 83 8.00 -7.81 2.27
N LEU A 84 7.35 -7.02 1.40
CA LEU A 84 7.75 -6.87 0.00
C LEU A 84 9.16 -6.27 -0.14
N LYS A 85 9.49 -5.23 0.64
CA LYS A 85 10.84 -4.65 0.67
C LYS A 85 11.90 -5.67 1.08
N TRP A 86 11.58 -6.46 2.10
CA TRP A 86 12.45 -7.52 2.59
C TRP A 86 12.65 -8.63 1.54
N ALA A 87 11.56 -9.11 0.93
CA ALA A 87 11.63 -10.12 -0.14
C ALA A 87 12.43 -9.62 -1.35
N TYR A 88 12.21 -8.37 -1.78
CA TYR A 88 12.98 -7.73 -2.85
C TYR A 88 14.48 -7.71 -2.51
N GLY A 89 14.84 -7.33 -1.28
CA GLY A 89 16.24 -7.26 -0.84
C GLY A 89 16.94 -8.62 -0.88
N ILE A 90 16.24 -9.68 -0.44
CA ILE A 90 16.75 -11.05 -0.50
C ILE A 90 16.95 -11.50 -1.95
N LEU A 91 15.96 -11.29 -2.81
CA LEU A 91 15.99 -11.80 -4.19
C LEU A 91 16.98 -11.05 -5.09
N ASN A 92 17.20 -9.76 -4.84
CA ASN A 92 18.06 -8.90 -5.66
C ASN A 92 19.43 -8.60 -5.04
N GLY A 93 19.71 -9.08 -3.82
CA GLY A 93 21.00 -8.86 -3.14
C GLY A 93 21.27 -7.38 -2.80
N VAL A 94 20.22 -6.62 -2.45
CA VAL A 94 20.29 -5.20 -2.06
C VAL A 94 19.88 -5.06 -0.59
N GLU A 95 20.61 -4.25 0.18
CA GLU A 95 20.21 -3.96 1.56
C GLU A 95 18.88 -3.19 1.60
N VAL A 96 17.98 -3.58 2.49
CA VAL A 96 16.65 -2.97 2.67
C VAL A 96 16.75 -1.45 2.92
N LEU A 97 17.83 -0.99 3.55
CA LEU A 97 18.13 0.42 3.79
C LEU A 97 18.57 1.17 2.51
N GLU A 98 19.30 0.52 1.60
CA GLU A 98 19.66 1.13 0.29
C GLU A 98 18.44 1.29 -0.61
N VAL A 99 17.49 0.34 -0.55
CA VAL A 99 16.21 0.37 -1.28
C VAL A 99 15.30 1.51 -0.79
N ALA A 100 15.43 1.93 0.47
CA ALA A 100 14.62 2.96 1.09
C ALA A 100 15.22 4.38 0.91
N GLY A 101 15.36 4.85 -0.33
CA GLY A 101 15.52 6.29 -0.61
C GLY A 101 16.73 6.71 -1.44
N LYS A 102 17.53 5.77 -1.96
CA LYS A 102 18.47 6.05 -3.07
C LYS A 102 17.96 5.35 -4.34
N PRO A 103 17.93 6.01 -5.50
CA PRO A 103 17.59 5.34 -6.75
C PRO A 103 18.55 4.16 -6.96
N TYR A 104 18.01 3.00 -7.37
CA TYR A 104 18.82 1.83 -7.69
C TYR A 104 19.83 2.19 -8.77
N MET A 105 21.11 2.15 -8.41
CA MET A 105 22.23 2.28 -9.34
C MET A 105 22.81 0.88 -9.53
N PRO A 106 22.77 0.31 -10.75
CA PRO A 106 23.46 -0.94 -11.04
C PRO A 106 24.92 -0.85 -10.57
N LYS A 107 25.43 -1.92 -9.93
CA LYS A 107 26.77 -1.96 -9.32
C LYS A 107 27.91 -1.56 -10.27
N ASP A 108 27.65 -1.60 -11.58
CA ASP A 108 28.61 -1.32 -12.64
C ASP A 108 29.05 0.15 -12.75
N LYS A 109 28.47 1.07 -11.94
CA LYS A 109 28.86 2.50 -11.91
C LYS A 109 29.48 3.00 -10.60
N LYS A 110 29.93 2.12 -9.69
CA LYS A 110 30.70 2.53 -8.50
C LYS A 110 32.23 2.63 -8.73
N LYS A 111 32.69 2.57 -9.98
CA LYS A 111 34.09 2.80 -10.35
C LYS A 111 34.20 3.68 -11.61
N ALA A 112 34.15 4.99 -11.42
CA ALA A 112 34.75 5.99 -12.29
C ALA A 112 35.06 7.22 -11.44
#